data_AF-A0A7J2U6H4-F1
#
_entry.id   AF-A0A7J2U6H4-F1
#
_cell.length_a   1.000
_cell.length_b   1.000
_cell.length_c   1.000
_cell.angle_alpha   90.00
_cell.angle_beta   90.00
_cell.angle_gamma   90.00
#
_symmetry.space_group_name_H-M   'P 1'
#
loop_
_entity.id
_entity.type
_entity.pdbx_description
1 polymer ?
#
loop_
_entity_poly.entity_id
_entity_poly.type
_entity_poly.pdbx_seq_one_letter_code
_entity_poly.pdbx_strand_id
1 'polypeptide(L)'
;AYGKVYTAGYDGHVRAFDAKTGKLVWDYYFGSSGYETVYGTWPVYNGFTIADHKIYVSNDEHSPDSVMWRGGRLVCLNADTGELIWEISGVFRNPVVSDGYLVSVNSYDGRIYCFGKGPSATTVSVSSKTVAKGSSVLIEGTVTDQSPAQKGTPCVAKESMGAWMEYLHMQKPCPPEVKGVPVTLMAVKEDGKAINIGTAVTNGFYGTFALAWTPPEEGVYTIIATFNGDESYGSSSAATALLVTAAPPAAATAQQVSEQAAATQATMESLQQNQESMRSLVDILLVLVAIAIIIGIVNVAVIIKKAGK
;
A
#
# COMPACT_ATOMS: atom_id res chain seq x y z
N ALA A 1 17.41 -36.37 16.23
CA ALA A 1 16.60 -35.27 16.81
C ALA A 1 15.12 -35.68 16.80
N TYR A 2 14.26 -35.11 17.65
CA TYR A 2 12.80 -35.33 17.57
C TYR A 2 12.33 -36.80 17.54
N GLY A 3 13.03 -37.68 18.27
CA GLY A 3 12.75 -39.13 18.28
C GLY A 3 13.13 -39.88 17.00
N LYS A 4 13.85 -39.25 16.06
CA LYS A 4 14.25 -39.83 14.77
C LYS A 4 15.77 -39.80 14.58
N VAL A 5 16.25 -40.76 13.78
CA VAL A 5 17.60 -40.80 13.18
C VAL A 5 17.47 -40.38 11.73
N TYR A 6 18.31 -39.44 11.29
CA TYR A 6 18.28 -38.91 9.93
C TYR A 6 19.54 -39.35 9.18
N THR A 7 19.40 -39.64 7.89
CA THR A 7 20.51 -39.97 7.00
C THR A 7 20.35 -39.25 5.69
N ALA A 8 21.45 -38.78 5.10
CA ALA A 8 21.50 -38.30 3.73
C ALA A 8 22.71 -38.94 3.04
N GLY A 9 22.60 -39.24 1.74
CA GLY A 9 23.64 -39.98 1.05
C GLY A 9 23.74 -39.70 -0.45
N TYR A 10 24.72 -40.37 -1.06
CA TYR A 10 25.04 -40.28 -2.49
C TYR A 10 23.96 -40.80 -3.42
N ASP A 11 23.03 -41.59 -2.88
CA ASP A 11 21.83 -42.04 -3.59
C ASP A 11 20.79 -40.90 -3.74
N GLY A 12 21.08 -39.70 -3.22
CA GLY A 12 20.25 -38.52 -3.36
C GLY A 12 18.98 -38.56 -2.53
N HIS A 13 18.98 -39.39 -1.48
CA HIS A 13 17.89 -39.50 -0.54
C HIS A 13 18.25 -38.90 0.81
N VAL A 14 17.24 -38.27 1.43
CA VAL A 14 17.24 -37.89 2.84
C VAL A 14 16.15 -38.72 3.50
N ARG A 15 16.49 -39.47 4.53
CA ARG A 15 15.57 -40.40 5.20
C ARG A 15 15.53 -40.14 6.68
N ALA A 16 14.35 -40.34 7.26
CA ALA A 16 14.18 -40.40 8.70
C ALA A 16 13.70 -41.77 9.13
N PHE A 17 14.29 -42.28 10.20
CA PHE A 17 13.94 -43.54 10.84
C PHE A 17 13.52 -43.25 12.27
N ASP A 18 12.52 -43.99 12.77
CA ASP A 18 12.17 -43.96 14.18
C ASP A 18 13.37 -44.45 15.01
N ALA A 19 13.81 -43.65 15.98
CA ALA A 19 15.06 -43.91 16.68
C ALA A 19 14.99 -45.13 17.62
N LYS A 20 13.80 -45.60 17.98
CA LYS A 20 13.61 -46.76 18.87
C LYS A 20 13.51 -48.07 18.08
N THR A 21 12.87 -48.04 16.92
CA THR A 21 12.49 -49.22 16.15
C THR A 21 13.30 -49.39 14.87
N GLY A 22 13.96 -48.34 14.39
CA GLY A 22 14.69 -48.34 13.12
C GLY A 22 13.78 -48.35 11.88
N LYS A 23 12.46 -48.19 12.04
CA LYS A 23 11.52 -48.18 10.92
C LYS A 23 11.61 -46.86 10.16
N LEU A 24 11.58 -46.93 8.82
CA LEU A 24 11.49 -45.76 7.96
C LEU A 24 10.20 -44.99 8.26
N VAL A 25 10.33 -43.68 8.49
CA VAL A 25 9.21 -42.75 8.73
C VAL A 25 8.89 -41.98 7.46
N TRP A 26 9.90 -41.41 6.82
CA TRP A 26 9.76 -40.68 5.55
C TRP A 26 11.06 -40.75 4.73
N ASP A 27 10.93 -40.54 3.43
CA ASP A 27 12.01 -40.52 2.44
C ASP A 27 11.79 -39.36 1.46
N TYR A 28 12.74 -38.42 1.41
CA TYR A 28 12.80 -37.34 0.44
C TYR A 28 13.87 -37.65 -0.60
N TYR A 29 13.46 -37.69 -1.87
CA TYR A 29 14.36 -37.91 -2.98
C TYR A 29 14.63 -36.60 -3.73
N PHE A 30 15.90 -36.26 -3.95
CA PHE A 30 16.25 -35.08 -4.74
C PHE A 30 15.90 -35.24 -6.24
N GLY A 31 15.53 -36.42 -6.70
CA GLY A 31 15.20 -36.67 -8.09
C GLY A 31 16.40 -37.15 -8.91
N SER A 32 16.14 -37.54 -10.14
CA SER A 32 17.22 -37.92 -11.06
C SER A 32 18.00 -36.67 -11.51
N SER A 33 19.31 -36.81 -11.62
CA SER A 33 20.19 -35.82 -12.26
C SER A 33 20.40 -36.09 -13.75
N GLY A 34 19.83 -37.18 -14.28
CA GLY A 34 20.11 -37.65 -15.63
C GLY A 34 21.60 -37.91 -15.80
N TYR A 35 22.24 -37.11 -16.67
CA TYR A 35 23.68 -37.17 -16.94
C TYR A 35 24.47 -36.03 -16.29
N GLU A 36 23.84 -35.17 -15.48
CA GLU A 36 24.55 -34.07 -14.80
C GLU A 36 25.53 -34.57 -13.73
N THR A 37 25.27 -35.75 -13.14
CA THR A 37 26.17 -36.38 -12.17
C THR A 37 26.45 -37.84 -12.54
N VAL A 38 27.59 -38.37 -12.09
CA VAL A 38 27.96 -39.78 -12.29
C VAL A 38 27.08 -40.76 -11.50
N TYR A 39 26.28 -40.25 -10.56
CA TYR A 39 25.41 -41.05 -9.70
C TYR A 39 23.99 -41.23 -10.27
N GLY A 40 23.62 -40.50 -11.33
CA GLY A 40 22.26 -40.49 -11.89
C GLY A 40 21.20 -39.83 -10.99
N THR A 41 21.63 -39.30 -9.84
CA THR A 41 20.86 -38.57 -8.83
C THR A 41 21.68 -37.39 -8.29
N TRP A 42 21.10 -36.61 -7.39
CA TRP A 42 21.76 -35.49 -6.73
C TRP A 42 22.36 -35.93 -5.40
N PRO A 43 23.67 -36.23 -5.33
CA PRO A 43 24.28 -36.78 -4.13
C PRO A 43 24.27 -35.79 -2.96
N VAL A 44 24.32 -36.31 -1.74
CA VAL A 44 24.55 -35.54 -0.52
C VAL A 44 25.75 -36.13 0.21
N TYR A 45 26.81 -35.34 0.37
CA TYR A 45 28.04 -35.70 1.09
C TYR A 45 28.15 -35.00 2.45
N ASN A 46 28.05 -33.67 2.51
CA ASN A 46 28.34 -32.93 3.75
C ASN A 46 27.29 -33.09 4.86
N GLY A 47 26.24 -33.89 4.60
CA GLY A 47 25.18 -34.15 5.55
C GLY A 47 24.20 -32.98 5.63
N PHE A 48 23.83 -32.62 6.85
CA PHE A 48 22.71 -31.72 7.10
C PHE A 48 22.82 -31.04 8.47
N THR A 49 22.09 -29.95 8.62
CA THR A 49 21.88 -29.26 9.91
C THR A 49 20.42 -29.30 10.27
N ILE A 50 20.11 -29.53 11.55
CA ILE A 50 18.74 -29.65 12.04
C ILE A 50 18.51 -28.65 13.18
N ALA A 51 17.46 -27.86 13.06
CA ALA A 51 17.00 -26.93 14.09
C ALA A 51 15.50 -26.66 13.91
N ASP A 52 14.78 -26.41 15.02
CA ASP A 52 13.37 -25.98 14.99
C ASP A 52 12.45 -26.79 14.04
N HIS A 53 12.52 -28.12 14.16
CA HIS A 53 11.75 -29.07 13.35
C HIS A 53 11.99 -28.92 11.83
N LYS A 54 13.15 -28.37 11.43
CA LYS A 54 13.60 -28.22 10.05
C LYS A 54 14.95 -28.91 9.86
N ILE A 55 15.13 -29.52 8.70
CA ILE A 55 16.40 -30.11 8.26
C ILE A 55 16.87 -29.39 6.99
N TYR A 56 18.09 -28.88 7.03
CA TYR A 56 18.72 -28.13 5.96
C TYR A 56 19.77 -29.02 5.30
N VAL A 57 19.57 -29.31 4.01
CA VAL A 57 20.39 -30.26 3.25
C VAL A 57 20.80 -29.63 1.94
N SER A 58 22.09 -29.63 1.63
CA SER A 58 22.55 -29.28 0.27
C SER A 58 22.90 -30.57 -0.45
N ASN A 59 22.50 -30.69 -1.72
CA ASN A 59 23.14 -31.67 -2.59
C ASN A 59 24.55 -31.17 -2.95
N ASP A 60 25.52 -32.07 -2.88
CA ASP A 60 26.93 -31.76 -3.05
C ASP A 60 27.79 -33.02 -3.22
N GLU A 61 29.06 -32.82 -3.61
CA GLU A 61 30.03 -33.89 -3.89
C GLU A 61 31.34 -33.68 -3.12
N HIS A 62 32.03 -34.75 -2.73
CA HIS A 62 33.28 -34.72 -1.95
C HIS A 62 34.53 -34.45 -2.78
N SER A 63 34.59 -35.01 -4.00
CA SER A 63 35.87 -35.14 -4.71
C SER A 63 36.53 -33.78 -5.01
N PRO A 64 37.84 -33.62 -4.76
CA PRO A 64 38.55 -32.34 -4.93
C PRO A 64 38.64 -31.87 -6.38
N ASP A 65 38.42 -32.77 -7.34
CA ASP A 65 38.31 -32.53 -8.78
C ASP A 65 36.86 -32.42 -9.26
N SER A 66 35.87 -32.36 -8.34
CA SER A 66 34.47 -32.28 -8.72
C SER A 66 34.22 -31.01 -9.55
N VAL A 67 33.83 -31.19 -10.80
CA VAL A 67 33.30 -30.10 -11.62
C VAL A 67 31.96 -29.70 -11.03
N MET A 68 31.79 -28.40 -10.80
CA MET A 68 30.53 -27.85 -10.32
C MET A 68 29.44 -28.05 -11.37
N TRP A 69 28.55 -29.01 -11.11
CA TRP A 69 27.40 -29.35 -11.96
C TRP A 69 26.28 -28.34 -11.78
N ARG A 70 25.34 -28.26 -12.73
CA ARG A 70 24.11 -27.46 -12.60
C ARG A 70 23.10 -28.23 -11.76
N GLY A 71 22.18 -27.54 -11.07
CA GLY A 71 21.15 -28.19 -10.26
C GLY A 71 21.51 -28.36 -8.78
N GLY A 72 22.62 -27.76 -8.33
CA GLY A 72 22.92 -27.56 -6.91
C GLY A 72 21.82 -26.75 -6.26
N ARG A 73 21.34 -27.20 -5.11
CA ARG A 73 20.36 -26.54 -4.28
C ARG A 73 20.52 -26.89 -2.81
N LEU A 74 20.24 -25.90 -1.97
CA LEU A 74 19.95 -26.09 -0.55
C LEU A 74 18.45 -26.23 -0.39
N VAL A 75 18.02 -27.31 0.26
CA VAL A 75 16.61 -27.55 0.62
C VAL A 75 16.43 -27.44 2.13
N CYS A 76 15.28 -26.91 2.53
CA CYS A 76 14.77 -26.96 3.89
C CYS A 76 13.57 -27.89 3.90
N LEU A 77 13.64 -28.99 4.64
CA LEU A 77 12.54 -29.94 4.79
C LEU A 77 11.98 -29.88 6.20
N ASN A 78 10.70 -30.20 6.35
CA ASN A 78 10.09 -30.47 7.63
C ASN A 78 10.72 -31.74 8.23
N ALA A 79 11.29 -31.65 9.42
CA ALA A 79 12.01 -32.76 10.04
C ALA A 79 11.09 -33.90 10.50
N ASP A 80 9.79 -33.65 10.65
CA ASP A 80 8.80 -34.64 11.06
C ASP A 80 8.15 -35.36 9.89
N THR A 81 7.95 -34.67 8.76
CA THR A 81 7.22 -35.22 7.59
C THR A 81 8.10 -35.46 6.35
N GLY A 82 9.27 -34.83 6.26
CA GLY A 82 10.12 -34.85 5.08
C GLY A 82 9.65 -33.93 3.94
N GLU A 83 8.58 -33.16 4.15
CA GLU A 83 8.02 -32.25 3.16
C GLU A 83 8.94 -31.05 2.91
N LEU A 84 9.09 -30.66 1.64
CA LEU A 84 9.85 -29.48 1.25
C LEU A 84 9.15 -28.20 1.73
N ILE A 85 9.87 -27.37 2.47
CA ILE A 85 9.40 -26.05 2.95
C ILE A 85 9.85 -24.97 1.97
N TRP A 86 11.14 -24.94 1.63
CA TRP A 86 11.71 -24.03 0.64
C TRP A 86 13.02 -24.59 0.08
N GLU A 87 13.45 -24.07 -1.07
CA GLU A 87 14.75 -24.36 -1.65
C GLU A 87 15.36 -23.11 -2.30
N ILE A 88 16.67 -23.14 -2.50
CA ILE A 88 17.41 -22.12 -3.25
C ILE A 88 18.58 -22.77 -4.01
N SER A 89 18.85 -22.33 -5.23
CA SER A 89 19.97 -22.85 -6.01
C SER A 89 21.32 -22.46 -5.44
N GLY A 90 22.28 -23.37 -5.53
CA GLY A 90 23.61 -23.21 -4.97
C GLY A 90 24.18 -24.54 -4.46
N VAL A 91 25.50 -24.63 -4.40
CA VAL A 91 26.17 -25.73 -3.71
C VAL A 91 26.58 -25.20 -2.36
N PHE A 92 25.69 -25.34 -1.38
CA PHE A 92 25.86 -24.81 -0.04
C PHE A 92 26.64 -25.79 0.82
N ARG A 93 27.62 -25.28 1.57
CA ARG A 93 28.50 -26.10 2.41
C ARG A 93 28.45 -25.62 3.85
N ASN A 94 28.59 -26.57 4.77
CA ASN A 94 28.67 -26.33 6.22
C ASN A 94 27.54 -25.43 6.76
N PRO A 95 26.26 -25.76 6.51
CA PRO A 95 25.15 -24.98 7.05
C PRO A 95 25.19 -24.96 8.58
N VAL A 96 25.06 -23.79 9.19
CA VAL A 96 24.97 -23.63 10.65
C VAL A 96 23.77 -22.75 10.99
N VAL A 97 23.08 -23.07 12.09
CA VAL A 97 21.91 -22.30 12.55
C VAL A 97 22.20 -21.69 13.91
N SER A 98 21.95 -20.39 14.04
CA SER A 98 21.96 -19.66 15.32
C SER A 98 20.94 -18.53 15.27
N ASP A 99 20.25 -18.29 16.39
CA ASP A 99 19.27 -17.19 16.55
C ASP A 99 18.20 -17.12 15.44
N GLY A 100 17.80 -18.27 14.90
CA GLY A 100 16.80 -18.36 13.83
C GLY A 100 17.33 -18.03 12.42
N TYR A 101 18.65 -17.86 12.28
CA TYR A 101 19.32 -17.64 11.00
C TYR A 101 20.16 -18.84 10.60
N LEU A 102 20.03 -19.25 9.34
CA LEU A 102 20.87 -20.26 8.71
C LEU A 102 21.99 -19.55 7.94
N VAL A 103 23.24 -19.89 8.25
CA VAL A 103 24.41 -19.38 7.54
C VAL A 103 25.11 -20.51 6.80
N SER A 104 25.46 -20.29 5.54
CA SER A 104 26.20 -21.27 4.74
C SER A 104 27.01 -20.59 3.64
N VAL A 105 28.10 -21.22 3.23
CA VAL A 105 28.90 -20.77 2.09
C VAL A 105 28.38 -21.42 0.81
N ASN A 106 28.12 -20.61 -0.22
CA ASN A 106 27.79 -21.12 -1.56
C ASN A 106 29.07 -21.25 -2.36
N SER A 107 29.44 -22.48 -2.72
CA SER A 107 30.66 -22.75 -3.48
C SER A 107 30.59 -22.23 -4.92
N TYR A 108 29.42 -21.94 -5.49
CA TYR A 108 29.33 -21.45 -6.88
C TYR A 108 29.90 -20.04 -7.03
N ASP A 109 29.70 -19.19 -6.03
CA ASP A 109 30.09 -17.78 -6.11
C ASP A 109 31.02 -17.34 -4.97
N GLY A 110 31.37 -18.26 -4.07
CA GLY A 110 32.30 -18.04 -2.96
C GLY A 110 31.75 -17.13 -1.86
N ARG A 111 30.44 -16.85 -1.84
CA ARG A 111 29.83 -15.97 -0.83
C ARG A 111 29.25 -16.75 0.34
N ILE A 112 29.22 -16.09 1.50
CA ILE A 112 28.47 -16.54 2.67
C ILE A 112 27.07 -15.93 2.60
N TYR A 113 26.06 -16.78 2.66
CA TYR A 113 24.65 -16.39 2.70
C TYR A 113 24.10 -16.58 4.10
N CYS A 114 23.21 -15.69 4.49
CA CYS A 114 22.44 -15.76 5.73
C CYS A 114 20.95 -15.76 5.37
N PHE A 115 20.24 -16.83 5.72
CA PHE A 115 18.83 -17.01 5.47
C PHE A 115 18.06 -16.85 6.77
N GLY A 116 16.97 -16.10 6.73
CA GLY A 116 16.08 -15.91 7.85
C GLY A 116 14.95 -14.96 7.50
N LYS A 117 14.05 -14.77 8.45
CA LYS A 117 12.92 -13.86 8.30
C LYS A 117 13.41 -12.40 8.24
N GLY A 118 13.10 -11.71 7.14
CA GLY A 118 13.54 -10.35 6.89
C GLY A 118 12.65 -9.30 7.58
N PRO A 119 13.19 -8.19 8.12
CA PRO A 119 12.35 -7.07 8.55
C PRO A 119 11.70 -6.39 7.34
N SER A 120 10.50 -5.84 7.51
CA SER A 120 9.79 -5.07 6.49
C SER A 120 9.50 -3.65 6.96
N ALA A 121 9.21 -2.75 6.00
CA ALA A 121 8.67 -1.42 6.27
C ALA A 121 7.49 -1.14 5.35
N THR A 122 6.40 -0.65 5.95
CA THR A 122 5.19 -0.20 5.24
C THR A 122 5.15 1.32 5.20
N THR A 123 4.70 1.89 4.09
CA THR A 123 4.33 3.31 3.99
C THR A 123 2.86 3.44 3.60
N VAL A 124 2.25 4.58 3.91
CA VAL A 124 0.90 4.91 3.46
C VAL A 124 0.72 6.42 3.30
N SER A 125 0.09 6.80 2.19
CA SER A 125 -0.34 8.16 1.88
C SER A 125 -1.74 8.14 1.29
N VAL A 126 -2.33 9.33 1.23
CA VAL A 126 -3.61 9.59 0.57
C VAL A 126 -3.38 10.66 -0.49
N SER A 127 -4.03 10.54 -1.64
CA SER A 127 -3.89 11.48 -2.75
C SER A 127 -4.19 12.93 -2.36
N SER A 128 -5.14 13.12 -1.44
CA SER A 128 -5.49 14.40 -0.84
C SER A 128 -5.69 14.24 0.67
N LYS A 129 -5.12 15.16 1.47
CA LYS A 129 -5.30 15.17 2.93
C LYS A 129 -6.68 15.65 3.37
N THR A 130 -7.41 16.29 2.46
CA THR A 130 -8.77 16.77 2.68
C THR A 130 -9.64 16.38 1.50
N VAL A 131 -10.80 15.78 1.76
CA VAL A 131 -11.80 15.42 0.74
C VAL A 131 -13.20 15.78 1.21
N ALA A 132 -14.10 16.10 0.28
CA ALA A 132 -15.51 16.28 0.58
C ALA A 132 -16.19 14.92 0.81
N LYS A 133 -17.18 14.86 1.70
CA LYS A 133 -18.04 13.69 1.88
C LYS A 133 -18.63 13.24 0.54
N GLY A 134 -18.51 11.94 0.25
CA GLY A 134 -18.95 11.35 -1.02
C GLY A 134 -17.89 11.38 -2.14
N SER A 135 -16.76 12.06 -1.96
CA SER A 135 -15.60 11.94 -2.85
C SER A 135 -14.74 10.74 -2.47
N SER A 136 -14.20 10.06 -3.48
CA SER A 136 -13.21 8.99 -3.27
C SER A 136 -11.83 9.58 -3.05
N VAL A 137 -11.04 8.92 -2.22
CA VAL A 137 -9.61 9.16 -2.04
C VAL A 137 -8.82 7.93 -2.47
N LEU A 138 -7.68 8.12 -3.12
CA LEU A 138 -6.75 7.03 -3.39
C LEU A 138 -5.82 6.89 -2.18
N ILE A 139 -5.82 5.71 -1.56
CA ILE A 139 -4.86 5.32 -0.54
C ILE A 139 -3.76 4.54 -1.25
N GLU A 140 -2.51 4.92 -1.07
CA GLU A 140 -1.37 4.29 -1.72
C GLU A 140 -0.19 4.17 -0.75
N GLY A 141 0.76 3.32 -1.08
CA GLY A 141 1.93 3.13 -0.26
C GLY A 141 2.82 2.01 -0.77
N THR A 142 3.77 1.60 0.07
CA THR A 142 4.72 0.54 -0.25
C THR A 142 4.89 -0.46 0.89
N VAL A 143 5.35 -1.67 0.56
CA VAL A 143 5.93 -2.62 1.51
C VAL A 143 7.29 -3.07 0.97
N THR A 144 8.34 -2.82 1.75
CA THR A 144 9.73 -3.02 1.33
C THR A 144 10.52 -3.84 2.32
N ASP A 145 11.40 -4.70 1.80
CA ASP A 145 12.37 -5.48 2.56
C ASP A 145 13.43 -4.54 3.14
N GLN A 146 13.72 -4.71 4.43
CA GLN A 146 14.70 -3.93 5.18
C GLN A 146 15.95 -4.74 5.57
N SER A 147 16.06 -5.96 5.07
CA SER A 147 17.22 -6.82 5.29
C SER A 147 18.49 -6.15 4.76
N PRO A 148 19.63 -6.26 5.47
CA PRO A 148 20.85 -5.51 5.11
C PRO A 148 21.35 -5.71 3.67
N ALA A 149 21.15 -6.88 3.07
CA ALA A 149 21.66 -7.19 1.73
C ALA A 149 20.77 -6.67 0.59
N GLN A 150 19.52 -6.28 0.86
CA GLN A 150 18.53 -5.90 -0.15
C GLN A 150 17.58 -4.78 0.31
N LYS A 151 18.06 -3.92 1.22
CA LYS A 151 17.26 -2.86 1.81
C LYS A 151 16.59 -1.97 0.74
N GLY A 152 15.29 -1.80 0.86
CA GLY A 152 14.47 -0.96 -0.03
C GLY A 152 13.92 -1.70 -1.26
N THR A 153 14.26 -2.97 -1.46
CA THR A 153 13.59 -3.82 -2.47
C THR A 153 12.16 -4.16 -2.04
N PRO A 154 11.26 -4.54 -2.97
CA PRO A 154 9.92 -4.98 -2.61
C PRO A 154 9.92 -6.21 -1.71
N CYS A 155 9.00 -6.26 -0.74
CA CYS A 155 8.58 -7.52 -0.14
C CYS A 155 7.76 -8.30 -1.17
N VAL A 156 8.11 -9.57 -1.39
CA VAL A 156 7.46 -10.46 -2.36
C VAL A 156 6.76 -11.62 -1.67
N ALA A 157 5.73 -12.19 -2.30
CA ALA A 157 5.05 -13.35 -1.76
C ALA A 157 5.99 -14.57 -1.67
N LYS A 158 5.69 -15.49 -0.74
CA LYS A 158 6.46 -16.73 -0.53
C LYS A 158 6.72 -17.53 -1.82
N GLU A 159 5.78 -17.52 -2.76
CA GLU A 159 5.89 -18.24 -4.02
C GLU A 159 6.93 -17.63 -4.98
N SER A 160 7.22 -16.33 -4.83
CA SER A 160 8.24 -15.63 -5.63
C SER A 160 9.58 -15.51 -4.90
N MET A 161 9.63 -15.82 -3.61
CA MET A 161 10.80 -15.58 -2.74
C MET A 161 12.10 -16.20 -3.28
N GLY A 162 12.08 -17.49 -3.63
CA GLY A 162 13.28 -18.18 -4.11
C GLY A 162 13.87 -17.53 -5.36
N ALA A 163 13.07 -17.41 -6.42
CA ALA A 163 13.50 -16.79 -7.68
C ALA A 163 13.88 -15.30 -7.52
N TRP A 164 13.21 -14.58 -6.63
CA TRP A 164 13.53 -13.18 -6.34
C TRP A 164 14.89 -13.03 -5.65
N MET A 165 15.18 -13.84 -4.62
CA MET A 165 16.48 -13.82 -3.94
C MET A 165 17.62 -14.29 -4.85
N GLU A 166 17.35 -15.27 -5.70
CA GLU A 166 18.28 -15.72 -6.73
C GLU A 166 18.62 -14.64 -7.76
N TYR A 167 17.63 -13.85 -8.19
CA TYR A 167 17.84 -12.70 -9.06
C TYR A 167 18.70 -11.63 -8.36
N LEU A 168 18.32 -11.25 -7.13
CA LEU A 168 18.99 -10.17 -6.40
C LEU A 168 20.44 -10.53 -6.01
N HIS A 169 20.70 -11.77 -5.62
CA HIS A 169 21.96 -12.14 -4.97
C HIS A 169 22.83 -13.11 -5.77
N MET A 170 22.26 -13.85 -6.73
CA MET A 170 22.95 -14.96 -7.40
C MET A 170 23.07 -14.79 -8.93
N GLN A 171 22.87 -13.57 -9.44
CA GLN A 171 22.99 -13.24 -10.87
C GLN A 171 22.09 -14.10 -11.76
N LYS A 172 20.98 -14.63 -11.22
CA LYS A 172 19.97 -15.29 -12.05
C LYS A 172 19.20 -14.23 -12.87
N PRO A 173 18.58 -14.62 -13.99
CA PRO A 173 17.68 -13.72 -14.71
C PRO A 173 16.55 -13.22 -13.81
N CYS A 174 16.08 -11.99 -14.05
CA CYS A 174 14.89 -11.48 -13.40
C CYS A 174 13.69 -12.40 -13.72
N PRO A 175 12.94 -12.89 -12.73
CA PRO A 175 11.76 -13.71 -12.98
C PRO A 175 10.72 -12.92 -13.79
N PRO A 176 10.00 -13.56 -14.72
CA PRO A 176 9.01 -12.88 -15.57
C PRO A 176 7.79 -12.38 -14.80
N GLU A 177 7.53 -12.96 -13.62
CA GLU A 177 6.46 -12.59 -12.71
C GLU A 177 6.98 -12.59 -11.27
N VAL A 178 6.64 -11.55 -10.52
CA VAL A 178 6.87 -11.47 -9.07
C VAL A 178 5.54 -11.08 -8.42
N LYS A 179 5.08 -11.91 -7.49
CA LYS A 179 3.86 -11.66 -6.72
C LYS A 179 4.19 -10.81 -5.51
N GLY A 180 3.38 -9.80 -5.23
CA GLY A 180 3.52 -8.97 -4.04
C GLY A 180 2.78 -9.54 -2.83
N VAL A 181 2.84 -8.81 -1.72
CA VAL A 181 2.27 -9.19 -0.43
C VAL A 181 0.95 -8.47 -0.14
N PRO A 182 0.04 -9.08 0.63
CA PRO A 182 -1.23 -8.45 1.00
C PRO A 182 -1.03 -7.36 2.07
N VAL A 183 -1.75 -6.25 1.91
CA VAL A 183 -1.77 -5.12 2.83
C VAL A 183 -3.22 -4.82 3.23
N THR A 184 -3.52 -4.95 4.51
CA THR A 184 -4.83 -4.61 5.06
C THR A 184 -4.90 -3.12 5.34
N LEU A 185 -5.98 -2.48 4.89
CA LEU A 185 -6.26 -1.07 5.06
C LEU A 185 -7.43 -0.87 6.02
N MET A 186 -7.22 -0.04 7.04
CA MET A 186 -8.23 0.32 8.04
C MET A 186 -8.32 1.84 8.18
N ALA A 187 -9.52 2.34 8.46
CA ALA A 187 -9.75 3.73 8.87
C ALA A 187 -10.25 3.74 10.32
N VAL A 188 -9.61 4.50 11.19
CA VAL A 188 -10.05 4.70 12.59
C VAL A 188 -10.49 6.14 12.74
N LYS A 189 -11.75 6.36 13.12
CA LYS A 189 -12.31 7.69 13.37
C LYS A 189 -11.93 8.16 14.79
N GLU A 190 -12.07 9.46 15.07
CA GLU A 190 -11.78 10.07 16.38
C GLU A 190 -12.52 9.43 17.56
N ASP A 191 -13.70 8.86 17.33
CA ASP A 191 -14.49 8.11 18.33
C ASP A 191 -13.95 6.69 18.61
N GLY A 192 -12.85 6.30 17.96
CA GLY A 192 -12.23 4.98 18.06
C GLY A 192 -12.87 3.91 17.18
N LYS A 193 -13.94 4.23 16.43
CA LYS A 193 -14.59 3.28 15.54
C LYS A 193 -13.69 2.94 14.37
N ALA A 194 -13.34 1.67 14.25
CA ALA A 194 -12.55 1.14 13.14
C ALA A 194 -13.45 0.66 11.99
N ILE A 195 -13.06 1.02 10.77
CA ILE A 195 -13.70 0.61 9.51
C ILE A 195 -12.65 -0.18 8.73
N ASN A 196 -12.97 -1.42 8.36
CA ASN A 196 -12.16 -2.18 7.41
C ASN A 196 -12.40 -1.64 6.00
N ILE A 197 -11.36 -1.10 5.36
CA ILE A 197 -11.41 -0.58 4.00
C ILE A 197 -11.29 -1.74 3.00
N GLY A 198 -10.43 -2.71 3.30
CA GLY A 198 -10.17 -3.87 2.47
C GLY A 198 -8.69 -4.27 2.46
N THR A 199 -8.32 -5.11 1.51
CA THR A 199 -6.94 -5.57 1.32
C THR A 199 -6.49 -5.24 -0.11
N ALA A 200 -5.32 -4.63 -0.24
CA ALA A 200 -4.62 -4.47 -1.52
C ALA A 200 -3.44 -5.44 -1.58
N VAL A 201 -3.07 -5.91 -2.77
CA VAL A 201 -1.83 -6.69 -2.97
C VAL A 201 -0.80 -5.78 -3.61
N THR A 202 0.44 -5.80 -3.10
CA THR A 202 1.51 -4.99 -3.69
C THR A 202 1.87 -5.47 -5.09
N ASN A 203 2.40 -4.57 -5.90
CA ASN A 203 3.12 -4.94 -7.11
C ASN A 203 4.42 -5.63 -6.70
N GLY A 204 4.69 -6.85 -7.17
CA GLY A 204 5.85 -7.61 -6.71
C GLY A 204 7.21 -7.03 -7.14
N PHE A 205 7.28 -6.23 -8.21
CA PHE A 205 8.53 -5.60 -8.64
C PHE A 205 8.80 -4.25 -7.96
N TYR A 206 7.74 -3.55 -7.55
CA TYR A 206 7.85 -2.18 -7.03
C TYR A 206 7.46 -2.04 -5.57
N GLY A 207 6.82 -3.05 -4.99
CA GLY A 207 6.35 -3.07 -3.61
C GLY A 207 5.19 -2.11 -3.35
N THR A 208 4.65 -1.47 -4.39
CA THR A 208 3.59 -0.46 -4.29
C THR A 208 2.21 -1.07 -4.20
N PHE A 209 1.30 -0.48 -3.45
CA PHE A 209 -0.12 -0.84 -3.44
C PHE A 209 -0.98 0.43 -3.57
N ALA A 210 -2.21 0.27 -4.04
CA ALA A 210 -3.20 1.33 -4.05
C ALA A 210 -4.62 0.78 -3.89
N LEU A 211 -5.50 1.51 -3.22
CA LEU A 211 -6.91 1.20 -3.06
C LEU A 211 -7.73 2.49 -2.99
N ALA A 212 -8.77 2.59 -3.81
CA ALA A 212 -9.71 3.70 -3.73
C ALA A 212 -10.72 3.47 -2.59
N TRP A 213 -10.99 4.51 -1.80
CA TRP A 213 -11.95 4.45 -0.70
C TRP A 213 -12.81 5.70 -0.65
N THR A 214 -14.12 5.54 -0.40
CA THR A 214 -15.06 6.64 -0.18
C THR A 214 -15.46 6.64 1.30
N PRO A 215 -15.01 7.63 2.11
CA PRO A 215 -15.38 7.69 3.51
C PRO A 215 -16.89 7.87 3.71
N PRO A 216 -17.53 7.13 4.63
CA PRO A 216 -18.99 7.17 4.81
C PRO A 216 -19.47 8.41 5.58
N GLU A 217 -18.64 8.94 6.47
CA GLU A 217 -19.00 10.03 7.39
C GLU A 217 -17.93 11.14 7.36
N GLU A 218 -18.33 12.33 7.79
CA GLU A 218 -17.41 13.47 8.01
C GLU A 218 -16.55 13.25 9.25
N GLY A 219 -15.44 13.98 9.30
CA GLY A 219 -14.49 13.97 10.42
C GLY A 219 -13.09 13.57 10.00
N VAL A 220 -12.20 13.46 10.99
CA VAL A 220 -10.83 13.02 10.78
C VAL A 220 -10.75 11.49 10.91
N TYR A 221 -10.09 10.87 9.95
CA TYR A 221 -9.75 9.45 9.97
C TYR A 221 -8.24 9.28 10.06
N THR A 222 -7.80 8.33 10.88
CA THR A 222 -6.47 7.73 10.80
C THR A 222 -6.54 6.52 9.89
N ILE A 223 -5.92 6.63 8.71
CA ILE A 223 -5.77 5.54 7.75
C ILE A 223 -4.53 4.73 8.12
N ILE A 224 -4.68 3.44 8.31
CA ILE A 224 -3.62 2.52 8.71
C ILE A 224 -3.46 1.47 7.62
N ALA A 225 -2.23 1.29 7.13
CA ALA A 225 -1.84 0.19 6.27
C ALA A 225 -0.99 -0.80 7.05
N THR A 226 -1.37 -2.08 7.02
CA THR A 226 -0.70 -3.15 7.75
C THR A 226 -0.35 -4.29 6.83
N PHE A 227 0.95 -4.59 6.73
CA PHE A 227 1.43 -5.88 6.27
C PHE A 227 1.62 -6.78 7.50
N ASN A 228 0.86 -7.87 7.58
CA ASN A 228 0.89 -8.77 8.75
C ASN A 228 2.17 -9.62 8.85
N GLY A 229 3.03 -9.59 7.83
CA GLY A 229 4.16 -10.51 7.73
C GLY A 229 3.72 -11.92 7.36
N ASP A 230 4.71 -12.79 7.18
CA ASP A 230 4.59 -14.22 6.92
C ASP A 230 5.85 -14.94 7.39
N GLU A 231 6.14 -16.15 6.88
CA GLU A 231 7.38 -16.88 7.19
C GLU A 231 8.63 -16.22 6.60
N SER A 232 8.47 -15.38 5.56
CA SER A 232 9.57 -14.68 4.90
C SER A 232 9.86 -13.32 5.52
N TYR A 233 8.83 -12.60 5.97
CA TYR A 233 8.96 -11.24 6.47
C TYR A 233 8.25 -10.96 7.79
N GLY A 234 8.85 -10.12 8.64
CA GLY A 234 8.19 -9.51 9.79
C GLY A 234 6.97 -8.67 9.41
N SER A 235 6.09 -8.39 10.36
CA SER A 235 4.96 -7.47 10.16
C SER A 235 5.44 -6.02 10.18
N SER A 236 4.80 -5.15 9.42
CA SER A 236 4.99 -3.70 9.49
C SER A 236 3.69 -2.94 9.25
N SER A 237 3.59 -1.73 9.80
CA SER A 237 2.44 -0.86 9.56
C SER A 237 2.86 0.60 9.50
N ALA A 238 2.01 1.42 8.87
CA ALA A 238 2.13 2.86 8.86
C ALA A 238 0.74 3.50 8.89
N ALA A 239 0.69 4.77 9.30
CA ALA A 239 -0.56 5.52 9.37
C ALA A 239 -0.45 6.93 8.79
N THR A 240 -1.56 7.44 8.27
CA THR A 240 -1.72 8.83 7.80
C THR A 240 -3.09 9.36 8.18
N ALA A 241 -3.21 10.67 8.39
CA ALA A 241 -4.50 11.33 8.58
C ALA A 241 -5.19 11.67 7.25
N LEU A 242 -6.53 11.68 7.28
CA LEU A 242 -7.44 12.16 6.23
C LEU A 242 -8.56 12.98 6.89
N LEU A 243 -8.78 14.21 6.45
CA LEU A 243 -9.92 15.02 6.85
C LEU A 243 -11.05 14.90 5.82
N VAL A 244 -12.25 14.58 6.28
CA VAL A 244 -13.48 14.55 5.46
C VAL A 244 -14.38 15.69 5.87
N THR A 245 -14.59 16.65 4.96
CA THR A 245 -15.43 17.83 5.17
C THR A 245 -16.83 17.63 4.61
N ALA A 246 -17.78 18.49 5.01
CA ALA A 246 -19.09 18.54 4.38
C ALA A 246 -18.99 18.63 2.86
N ALA A 247 -19.95 18.01 2.17
CA ALA A 247 -20.06 18.13 0.72
C ALA A 247 -20.28 19.61 0.35
N PRO A 248 -19.69 20.10 -0.75
CA PRO A 248 -20.03 21.41 -1.28
C PRO A 248 -21.55 21.49 -1.46
N PRO A 249 -22.18 22.67 -1.20
CA PRO A 249 -23.58 22.85 -1.53
C PRO A 249 -23.80 22.45 -3.00
N ALA A 250 -24.89 21.72 -3.26
CA ALA A 250 -25.28 21.41 -4.63
C ALA A 250 -25.28 22.72 -5.44
N ALA A 251 -24.61 22.72 -6.59
CA ALA A 251 -24.70 23.85 -7.50
C ALA A 251 -26.19 24.14 -7.74
N ALA A 252 -26.60 25.39 -7.55
CA ALA A 252 -27.98 25.80 -7.73
C ALA A 252 -28.46 25.31 -9.10
N THR A 253 -29.62 24.64 -9.13
CA THR A 253 -30.18 24.15 -10.39
C THR A 253 -30.46 25.33 -11.31
N ALA A 254 -30.49 25.11 -12.63
CA ALA A 254 -30.83 26.17 -13.60
C ALA A 254 -32.16 26.87 -13.25
N GLN A 255 -33.11 26.14 -12.65
CA GLN A 255 -34.35 26.68 -12.10
C GLN A 255 -34.11 27.64 -10.92
N GLN A 256 -33.31 27.26 -9.93
CA GLN A 256 -33.00 28.13 -8.78
C GLN A 256 -32.23 29.38 -9.20
N VAL A 257 -31.32 29.27 -10.16
CA VAL A 257 -30.62 30.43 -10.73
C VAL A 257 -31.59 31.34 -11.48
N SER A 258 -32.56 30.77 -12.22
CA SER A 258 -33.58 31.56 -12.94
C SER A 258 -34.58 32.25 -12.01
N GLU A 259 -35.01 31.59 -10.92
CA GLU A 259 -35.90 32.17 -9.91
C GLU A 259 -35.23 33.30 -9.14
N GLN A 260 -33.95 33.13 -8.78
CA GLN A 260 -33.19 34.15 -8.08
C GLN A 260 -32.88 35.36 -8.98
N ALA A 261 -32.61 35.13 -10.28
CA ALA A 261 -32.47 36.19 -11.26
C ALA A 261 -33.80 36.96 -11.47
N ALA A 262 -34.93 36.26 -11.57
CA ALA A 262 -36.25 36.87 -11.71
C ALA A 262 -36.64 37.68 -10.47
N ALA A 263 -36.38 37.17 -9.26
CA ALA A 263 -36.62 37.90 -8.02
C ALA A 263 -35.76 39.17 -7.91
N THR A 264 -34.51 39.10 -8.34
CA THR A 264 -33.60 40.25 -8.38
C THR A 264 -34.08 41.30 -9.38
N GLN A 265 -34.52 40.87 -10.56
CA GLN A 265 -35.04 41.76 -11.60
C GLN A 265 -36.35 42.45 -11.16
N ALA A 266 -37.29 41.71 -10.57
CA ALA A 266 -38.53 42.27 -10.01
C ALA A 266 -38.25 43.30 -8.90
N THR A 267 -37.23 43.05 -8.07
CA THR A 267 -36.80 44.00 -7.03
C THR A 267 -36.26 45.29 -7.65
N MET A 268 -35.41 45.18 -8.67
CA MET A 268 -34.86 46.33 -9.39
C MET A 268 -35.94 47.14 -10.10
N GLU A 269 -36.90 46.48 -10.76
CA GLU A 269 -38.04 47.14 -11.41
C GLU A 269 -38.89 47.91 -10.39
N SER A 270 -39.16 47.33 -9.21
CA SER A 270 -39.89 48.01 -8.14
C SER A 270 -39.18 49.25 -7.59
N LEU A 271 -37.84 49.19 -7.46
CA LEU A 271 -37.02 50.31 -7.01
C LEU A 271 -37.02 51.44 -8.06
N GLN A 272 -36.94 51.08 -9.33
CA GLN A 272 -36.94 52.03 -10.44
C GLN A 272 -38.28 52.76 -10.54
N GLN A 273 -39.39 52.03 -10.40
CA GLN A 273 -40.74 52.60 -10.39
C GLN A 273 -40.97 53.53 -9.19
N ASN A 274 -40.46 53.16 -8.00
CA ASN A 274 -40.49 54.03 -6.83
C ASN A 274 -39.65 55.30 -7.02
N GLN A 275 -38.50 55.17 -7.68
CA GLN A 275 -37.62 56.31 -7.98
C GLN A 275 -38.26 57.29 -8.98
N GLU A 276 -38.94 56.78 -10.01
CA GLU A 276 -39.70 57.61 -10.96
C GLU A 276 -40.89 58.30 -10.29
N SER A 277 -41.62 57.60 -9.42
CA SER A 277 -42.72 58.18 -8.64
C SER A 277 -42.23 59.31 -7.73
N MET A 278 -41.13 59.09 -7.01
CA MET A 278 -40.49 60.12 -6.19
C MET A 278 -40.05 61.33 -7.01
N ARG A 279 -39.46 61.11 -8.20
CA ARG A 279 -39.04 62.21 -9.08
C ARG A 279 -40.23 63.06 -9.55
N SER A 280 -41.33 62.41 -9.94
CA SER A 280 -42.57 63.10 -10.31
C SER A 280 -43.13 63.95 -9.16
N LEU A 281 -43.11 63.44 -7.93
CA LEU A 281 -43.53 64.21 -6.75
C LEU A 281 -42.64 65.44 -6.50
N VAL A 282 -41.31 65.30 -6.69
CA VAL A 282 -40.37 66.41 -6.58
C VAL A 282 -40.62 67.47 -7.66
N ASP A 283 -40.85 67.05 -8.91
CA ASP A 283 -41.15 67.97 -10.01
C ASP A 283 -42.45 68.75 -9.77
N ILE A 284 -43.51 68.06 -9.27
CA ILE A 284 -44.77 68.71 -8.87
C ILE A 284 -44.53 69.73 -7.74
N LEU A 285 -43.74 69.37 -6.73
CA LEU A 285 -43.41 70.25 -5.61
C LEU A 285 -42.66 71.50 -6.09
N LEU A 286 -41.68 71.35 -6.99
CA LEU A 286 -40.93 72.47 -7.56
C LEU A 286 -41.83 73.43 -8.35
N VAL A 287 -42.79 72.90 -9.11
CA VAL A 287 -43.80 73.72 -9.82
C VAL A 287 -44.68 74.49 -8.84
N LEU A 288 -45.16 73.85 -7.77
CA LEU A 288 -45.97 74.51 -6.75
C LEU A 288 -45.19 75.62 -6.01
N VAL A 289 -43.91 75.38 -5.69
CA VAL A 289 -43.02 76.39 -5.09
C VAL A 289 -42.81 77.57 -6.04
N ALA A 290 -42.58 77.31 -7.33
CA ALA A 290 -42.43 78.37 -8.33
C ALA A 290 -43.71 79.23 -8.46
N ILE A 291 -44.89 78.59 -8.46
CA ILE A 291 -46.18 79.30 -8.46
C ILE A 291 -46.33 80.16 -7.20
N ALA A 292 -46.02 79.63 -6.02
CA ALA A 292 -46.09 80.38 -4.77
C ALA A 292 -45.14 81.60 -4.74
N ILE A 293 -43.92 81.45 -5.27
CA ILE A 293 -42.97 82.56 -5.44
C ILE A 293 -43.52 83.61 -6.38
N ILE A 294 -44.10 83.22 -7.53
CA ILE A 294 -44.70 84.16 -8.49
C ILE A 294 -45.87 84.92 -7.85
N ILE A 295 -46.76 84.22 -7.13
CA ILE A 295 -47.87 84.86 -6.40
C ILE A 295 -47.33 85.83 -5.34
N GLY A 296 -46.27 85.44 -4.62
CA GLY A 296 -45.59 86.32 -3.66
C GLY A 296 -45.05 87.59 -4.31
N ILE A 297 -44.35 87.47 -5.44
CA ILE A 297 -43.81 88.60 -6.21
C ILE A 297 -44.93 89.51 -6.73
N VAL A 298 -46.02 88.93 -7.26
CA VAL A 298 -47.17 89.69 -7.76
C VAL A 298 -47.86 90.44 -6.61
N ASN A 299 -48.06 89.81 -5.46
CA ASN A 299 -48.65 90.45 -4.28
C ASN A 299 -47.77 91.59 -3.76
N VAL A 300 -46.45 91.41 -3.72
CA VAL A 300 -45.50 92.48 -3.36
C VAL A 300 -45.56 93.63 -4.37
N ALA A 301 -45.60 93.35 -5.68
CA ALA A 301 -45.73 94.37 -6.72
C ALA A 301 -47.07 95.13 -6.64
N VAL A 302 -48.17 94.46 -6.29
CA VAL A 302 -49.49 95.09 -6.08
C VAL A 302 -49.49 95.98 -4.83
N ILE A 303 -48.83 95.58 -3.75
CA ILE A 303 -48.67 96.40 -2.54
C ILE A 303 -47.84 97.65 -2.84
N ILE A 304 -46.73 97.51 -3.56
CA ILE A 304 -45.88 98.64 -3.98
C ILE A 304 -46.65 99.61 -4.89
N LYS A 305 -47.53 99.10 -5.77
CA LYS A 305 -48.37 99.94 -6.64
C LYS A 305 -49.52 100.63 -5.90
N LYS A 306 -49.99 100.09 -4.77
CA LYS A 306 -51.02 100.70 -3.91
C LYS A 306 -50.46 101.74 -2.93
N ALA A 307 -49.19 101.63 -2.55
CA ALA A 307 -48.51 102.58 -1.67
C ALA A 307 -48.01 103.86 -2.40
N GLY A 308 -48.16 103.92 -3.73
CA GLY A 308 -47.78 105.07 -4.57
C GLY A 308 -48.93 105.99 -4.97
N LYS A 309 -49.96 106.15 -4.12
CA LYS A 309 -50.97 107.20 -4.20
C LYS A 309 -51.04 107.96 -2.89
#